data_AF-A0A453BGA7-F1
#
_entry.id   AF-A0A453BGA7-F1
#
_cell.length_a   1.000
_cell.length_b   1.000
_cell.length_c   1.000
_cell.angle_alpha   90.00
_cell.angle_beta   90.00
_cell.angle_gamma   90.00
#
_symmetry.space_group_name_H-M   'P 1'
#
loop_
_entity.id
_entity.type
_entity.pdbx_description
1 polymer ?
#
loop_
_entity_poly.entity_id
_entity_poly.type
_entity_poly.pdbx_seq_one_letter_code
_entity_poly.pdbx_strand_id
1 'polypeptide(L)'
;VVRLCAKSREAVSSPVEHLTLHYQVRHLDNSEKSEMHKLQQLKDEQGELSSSDEKKYKALKRATEREILQSADVICCTCVGAGDPRLSNFRFRQVLIDESTQATEPECLIPLVLGVKQVVLVGDHCQLGPVIMCKKAARAGLAQSLFERLVILGVKPFRLQVQYRMHPCLSEFPSNCFYEGTLQNGVTVNERQSSGIDFPWPVPNRPMFFYVQMGVEEISASGTSYLNRTEAANVEKIVTTFLRSGVVPSQIGVITPYEGQRAYIVNYMSRNGSLRQQLYKEIEVASVDSFQGREKDYIILSCVRSNEHQ
;
A
#
# COMPACT_ATOMS: atom_id res chain seq x y z
N VAL A 1 -6.59 -14.00 13.72
CA VAL A 1 -5.93 -12.71 13.37
C VAL A 1 -6.90 -11.57 13.55
N VAL A 2 -6.45 -10.44 14.09
CA VAL A 2 -7.24 -9.20 14.23
C VAL A 2 -6.50 -8.04 13.59
N ARG A 3 -7.14 -7.32 12.66
CA ARG A 3 -6.63 -6.09 12.06
C ARG A 3 -7.15 -4.88 12.84
N LEU A 4 -6.26 -4.16 13.52
CA LEU A 4 -6.58 -2.91 14.20
C LEU A 4 -6.26 -1.73 13.29
N CYS A 5 -7.24 -0.86 13.07
CA CYS A 5 -7.08 0.37 12.30
C CYS A 5 -7.58 1.58 13.09
N ALA A 6 -7.10 2.77 12.70
CA ALA A 6 -7.62 4.03 13.22
C ALA A 6 -9.11 4.19 12.89
N LYS A 7 -9.86 4.88 13.76
CA LYS A 7 -11.30 5.11 13.57
C LYS A 7 -11.63 5.82 12.25
N SER A 8 -10.77 6.74 11.81
CA SER A 8 -10.90 7.44 10.52
C SER A 8 -10.79 6.52 9.31
N ARG A 9 -10.35 5.28 9.48
CA ARG A 9 -10.20 4.27 8.43
C ARG A 9 -11.28 3.18 8.50
N GLU A 10 -12.21 3.24 9.45
CA GLU A 10 -13.29 2.23 9.58
C GLU A 10 -14.26 2.25 8.39
N ALA A 11 -14.48 3.41 7.76
CA ALA A 11 -15.35 3.53 6.58
C ALA A 11 -14.66 3.16 5.25
N VAL A 12 -13.41 2.71 5.30
CA VAL A 12 -12.58 2.50 4.12
C VAL A 12 -12.59 1.03 3.77
N SER A 13 -13.13 0.71 2.59
CA SER A 13 -13.19 -0.67 2.09
C SER A 13 -11.78 -1.27 1.99
N SER A 14 -11.67 -2.54 2.37
CA SER A 14 -10.42 -3.30 2.37
C SER A 14 -10.74 -4.78 2.11
N PRO A 15 -9.90 -5.50 1.33
CA PRO A 15 -10.13 -6.93 1.07
C PRO A 15 -10.12 -7.79 2.36
N VAL A 16 -9.50 -7.28 3.42
CA VAL A 16 -9.46 -7.91 4.75
C VAL A 16 -10.36 -7.21 5.77
N GLU A 17 -11.44 -6.56 5.32
CA GLU A 17 -12.41 -5.89 6.20
C GLU A 17 -12.97 -6.84 7.27
N HIS A 18 -13.25 -8.09 6.90
CA HIS A 18 -13.73 -9.14 7.82
C HIS A 18 -12.77 -9.44 8.98
N LEU A 19 -11.46 -9.14 8.84
CA LEU A 19 -10.47 -9.28 9.90
C LEU A 19 -10.40 -8.07 10.82
N THR A 20 -11.06 -6.95 10.49
CA THR A 20 -10.92 -5.72 11.28
C THR A 20 -11.62 -5.84 12.63
N LEU A 21 -11.05 -5.22 13.66
CA LEU A 21 -11.61 -5.28 15.02
C LEU A 21 -13.07 -4.77 15.05
N HIS A 22 -13.36 -3.66 14.38
CA HIS A 22 -14.71 -3.09 14.37
C HIS A 22 -15.72 -3.98 13.64
N TYR A 23 -15.31 -4.66 12.56
CA TYR A 23 -16.14 -5.65 11.88
C TYR A 23 -16.41 -6.86 12.78
N GLN A 24 -15.37 -7.42 13.42
CA GLN A 24 -15.52 -8.55 14.32
C GLN A 24 -16.43 -8.23 15.52
N VAL A 25 -16.29 -7.04 16.12
CA VAL A 25 -17.19 -6.58 17.20
C VAL A 25 -18.66 -6.55 16.73
N ARG A 26 -18.92 -6.14 15.48
CA ARG A 26 -20.27 -6.07 14.90
C ARG A 26 -20.85 -7.43 14.49
N HIS A 27 -20.02 -8.44 14.25
CA HIS A 27 -20.47 -9.74 13.72
C HIS A 27 -20.24 -10.91 14.69
N LEU A 28 -19.80 -10.61 15.92
CA LEU A 28 -19.70 -11.61 16.99
C LEU A 28 -21.11 -11.93 17.51
N ASP A 29 -21.60 -13.10 17.13
CA ASP A 29 -22.83 -13.70 17.65
C ASP A 29 -22.53 -14.43 18.96
N ASN A 30 -22.95 -13.85 20.08
CA ASN A 30 -22.99 -14.54 21.36
C ASN A 30 -24.21 -14.08 22.16
N SER A 31 -24.87 -15.00 22.85
CA SER A 31 -26.16 -14.78 23.54
C SER A 31 -26.12 -13.63 24.58
N GLU A 32 -24.95 -13.38 25.20
CA GLU A 32 -24.74 -12.29 26.16
C GLU A 32 -24.49 -10.92 25.51
N LYS A 33 -24.15 -10.85 24.21
CA LYS A 33 -23.82 -9.60 23.50
C LYS A 33 -25.02 -8.95 22.81
N SER A 34 -26.23 -9.46 23.02
CA SER A 34 -27.46 -8.92 22.42
C SER A 34 -27.76 -7.47 22.83
N GLU A 35 -27.32 -7.05 24.02
CA GLU A 35 -27.54 -5.67 24.48
C GLU A 35 -26.68 -4.65 23.72
N MET A 36 -25.41 -4.97 23.46
CA MET A 36 -24.54 -4.10 22.66
C MET A 36 -25.08 -3.94 21.24
N HIS A 37 -25.57 -5.03 20.64
CA HIS A 37 -26.19 -5.01 19.30
C HIS A 37 -27.46 -4.17 19.25
N LYS A 38 -28.34 -4.27 20.27
CA LYS A 38 -29.53 -3.42 20.38
C LYS A 38 -29.16 -1.94 20.47
N LEU A 39 -28.16 -1.59 21.28
CA LEU A 39 -27.66 -0.22 21.40
C LEU A 39 -27.00 0.28 20.11
N GLN A 40 -26.31 -0.60 19.38
CA GLN A 40 -25.76 -0.28 18.06
C GLN A 40 -26.87 0.00 17.05
N GLN A 41 -27.89 -0.85 16.96
CA GLN A 41 -29.05 -0.65 16.08
C GLN A 41 -29.79 0.65 16.39
N LEU A 42 -30.07 0.91 17.67
CA LEU A 42 -30.67 2.18 18.12
C LEU A 42 -29.85 3.39 17.67
N LYS A 43 -28.52 3.32 17.78
CA LYS A 43 -27.62 4.38 17.33
C LYS A 43 -27.64 4.56 15.81
N ASP A 44 -27.71 3.47 15.07
CA ASP A 44 -27.75 3.51 13.60
C ASP A 44 -29.10 4.05 13.08
N GLU A 45 -30.20 3.81 13.80
CA GLU A 45 -31.53 4.32 13.49
C GLU A 45 -31.73 5.80 13.89
N GLN A 46 -31.25 6.19 15.07
CA GLN A 46 -31.52 7.52 15.66
C GLN A 46 -30.36 8.52 15.45
N GLY A 47 -29.20 8.05 15.00
CA GLY A 47 -27.97 8.84 14.85
C GLY A 47 -27.23 9.08 16.18
N GLU A 48 -27.95 9.22 17.29
CA GLU A 48 -27.41 9.44 18.62
C GLU A 48 -28.08 8.55 19.68
N LEU A 49 -27.37 8.32 20.79
CA LEU A 49 -27.87 7.60 21.96
C LEU A 49 -28.03 8.56 23.14
N SER A 50 -28.90 8.20 24.08
CA SER A 50 -28.98 8.89 25.37
C SER A 50 -27.63 8.87 26.09
N SER A 51 -27.38 9.83 26.99
CA SER A 51 -26.09 9.90 27.72
C SER A 51 -25.80 8.65 28.58
N SER A 52 -26.86 8.00 29.08
CA SER A 52 -26.81 6.71 29.78
C SER A 52 -26.41 5.59 28.82
N ASP A 53 -27.12 5.49 27.69
CA ASP A 53 -26.94 4.41 26.71
C ASP A 53 -25.60 4.52 26.00
N GLU A 54 -25.14 5.72 25.68
CA GLU A 54 -23.82 5.94 25.07
C GLU A 54 -22.69 5.52 26.03
N LYS A 55 -22.84 5.75 27.35
CA LYS A 55 -21.88 5.25 28.36
C LYS A 55 -21.90 3.73 28.41
N LYS A 56 -23.10 3.12 28.45
CA LYS A 56 -23.27 1.66 28.51
C LYS A 56 -22.71 0.98 27.27
N TYR A 57 -23.07 1.49 26.09
CA TYR A 57 -22.56 1.05 24.79
C TYR A 57 -21.03 1.12 24.72
N LYS A 58 -20.42 2.24 25.14
CA LYS A 58 -18.94 2.36 25.16
C LYS A 58 -18.28 1.35 26.08
N ALA A 59 -18.87 1.05 27.24
CA ALA A 59 -18.35 0.06 28.17
C ALA A 59 -18.40 -1.36 27.57
N LEU A 60 -19.56 -1.76 27.03
CA LEU A 60 -19.76 -3.05 26.38
C LEU A 60 -18.86 -3.22 25.15
N LYS A 61 -18.74 -2.18 24.32
CA LYS A 61 -17.85 -2.18 23.16
C LYS A 61 -16.40 -2.37 23.57
N ARG A 62 -15.91 -1.63 24.58
CA ARG A 62 -14.53 -1.79 25.08
C ARG A 62 -14.25 -3.16 25.65
N ALA A 63 -15.22 -3.76 26.35
CA ALA A 63 -15.08 -5.12 26.88
C ALA A 63 -14.97 -6.14 25.73
N THR A 64 -15.84 -6.02 24.72
CA THR A 64 -15.84 -6.88 23.53
C THR A 64 -14.56 -6.72 22.72
N GLU A 65 -14.11 -5.48 22.47
CA GLU A 65 -12.84 -5.19 21.80
C GLU A 65 -11.67 -5.86 22.53
N ARG A 66 -11.64 -5.78 23.86
CA ARG A 66 -10.59 -6.39 24.68
C ARG A 66 -10.58 -7.91 24.58
N GLU A 67 -11.74 -8.54 24.67
CA GLU A 67 -11.88 -10.00 24.58
C GLU A 67 -11.37 -10.53 23.23
N ILE A 68 -11.75 -9.87 22.13
CA ILE A 68 -11.29 -10.21 20.78
C ILE A 68 -9.77 -10.06 20.67
N LEU A 69 -9.23 -8.93 21.13
CA LEU A 69 -7.79 -8.67 21.07
C LEU A 69 -6.99 -9.66 21.95
N GLN A 70 -7.50 -10.03 23.12
CA GLN A 70 -6.85 -11.00 24.01
C GLN A 70 -6.86 -12.42 23.44
N SER A 71 -7.90 -12.77 22.69
CA SER A 71 -8.05 -14.10 22.08
C SER A 71 -7.33 -14.23 20.73
N ALA A 72 -6.76 -13.15 20.21
CA ALA A 72 -6.13 -13.14 18.90
C ALA A 72 -4.70 -13.71 18.95
N ASP A 73 -4.40 -14.66 18.05
CA ASP A 73 -3.03 -15.16 17.89
C ASP A 73 -2.09 -14.08 17.30
N VAL A 74 -2.62 -13.23 16.43
CA VAL A 74 -1.90 -12.17 15.74
C VAL A 74 -2.75 -10.91 15.69
N ILE A 75 -2.16 -9.79 16.09
CA ILE A 75 -2.73 -8.44 15.93
C ILE A 75 -1.91 -7.71 14.87
N CYS A 76 -2.56 -7.33 13.76
CA CYS A 76 -1.96 -6.54 12.70
C CYS A 76 -2.40 -5.08 12.82
N CYS A 77 -1.46 -4.15 12.85
CA CYS A 77 -1.73 -2.71 12.85
C CYS A 77 -0.55 -1.95 12.21
N THR A 78 -0.72 -0.66 11.92
CA THR A 78 0.41 0.19 11.51
C THR A 78 1.32 0.47 12.71
N CYS A 79 2.58 0.85 12.48
CA CYS A 79 3.51 1.21 13.56
C CYS A 79 2.92 2.28 14.49
N VAL A 80 2.36 3.37 13.95
CA VAL A 80 1.63 4.38 14.73
C VAL A 80 0.38 3.80 15.40
N GLY A 81 -0.34 2.90 14.73
CA GLY A 81 -1.52 2.22 15.24
C GLY A 81 -1.24 1.32 16.45
N ALA A 82 0.00 0.87 16.65
CA ALA A 82 0.40 0.13 17.84
C ALA A 82 0.29 0.98 19.13
N GLY A 83 0.31 2.31 19.00
CA GLY A 83 0.07 3.26 20.10
C GLY A 83 -1.41 3.49 20.42
N ASP A 84 -2.34 2.77 19.77
CA ASP A 84 -3.77 2.93 20.02
C ASP A 84 -4.13 2.61 21.49
N PRO A 85 -4.95 3.43 22.18
CA PRO A 85 -5.34 3.20 23.56
C PRO A 85 -5.96 1.81 23.82
N ARG A 86 -6.56 1.18 22.81
CA ARG A 86 -7.08 -0.20 22.90
C ARG A 86 -5.99 -1.23 23.16
N LEU A 87 -4.73 -0.94 22.82
CA LEU A 87 -3.56 -1.79 23.05
C LEU A 87 -2.73 -1.40 24.30
N SER A 88 -3.07 -0.31 25.00
CA SER A 88 -2.28 0.25 26.12
C SER A 88 -1.93 -0.73 27.25
N ASN A 89 -2.78 -1.72 27.51
CA ASN A 89 -2.57 -2.74 28.55
C ASN A 89 -2.04 -4.08 28.02
N PHE A 90 -1.71 -4.16 26.73
CA PHE A 90 -1.14 -5.34 26.13
C PHE A 90 0.38 -5.30 26.23
N ARG A 91 0.99 -6.49 26.37
CA ARG A 91 2.43 -6.68 26.21
C ARG A 91 2.66 -7.66 25.09
N PHE A 92 3.48 -7.26 24.12
CA PHE A 92 3.83 -8.07 22.97
C PHE A 92 5.25 -8.57 23.16
N ARG A 93 5.41 -9.87 23.43
CA ARG A 93 6.76 -10.46 23.58
C ARG A 93 7.51 -10.50 22.24
N GLN A 94 6.79 -10.71 21.14
CA GLN A 94 7.31 -10.85 19.79
C GLN A 94 6.67 -9.79 18.91
N VAL A 95 7.50 -9.05 18.18
CA VAL A 95 7.04 -8.07 17.19
C VAL A 95 7.78 -8.31 15.88
N LEU A 96 7.01 -8.39 14.80
CA LEU A 96 7.50 -8.37 13.44
C LEU A 96 7.04 -7.06 12.80
N ILE A 97 7.98 -6.29 12.26
CA ILE A 97 7.70 -5.06 11.51
C ILE A 97 8.12 -5.31 10.07
N ASP A 98 7.15 -5.41 9.18
CA ASP A 98 7.38 -5.47 7.74
C ASP A 98 7.48 -4.04 7.17
N GLU A 99 8.17 -3.88 6.05
CA GLU A 99 8.45 -2.57 5.43
C GLU A 99 9.08 -1.55 6.41
N SER A 100 9.88 -2.04 7.36
CA SER A 100 10.48 -1.22 8.44
C SER A 100 11.45 -0.14 7.94
N THR A 101 11.93 -0.25 6.69
CA THR A 101 12.76 0.76 6.03
C THR A 101 11.96 2.00 5.60
N GLN A 102 10.63 1.90 5.44
CA GLN A 102 9.76 3.04 5.16
C GLN A 102 9.40 3.86 6.41
N ALA A 103 9.62 3.32 7.60
CA ALA A 103 9.26 3.97 8.85
C ALA A 103 10.44 4.74 9.43
N THR A 104 10.15 5.93 9.98
CA THR A 104 11.16 6.65 10.77
C THR A 104 11.50 5.84 12.02
N GLU A 105 12.71 6.02 12.55
CA GLU A 105 13.10 5.33 13.78
C GLU A 105 12.10 5.55 14.95
N PRO A 106 11.62 6.78 15.24
CA PRO A 106 10.60 6.99 16.27
C PRO A 106 9.29 6.24 16.02
N GLU A 107 8.88 6.13 14.76
CA GLU A 107 7.68 5.38 14.38
C GLU A 107 7.86 3.87 14.61
N CYS A 108 9.00 3.31 14.20
CA CYS A 108 9.36 1.92 14.48
C CYS A 108 9.42 1.62 15.98
N LEU A 109 9.77 2.58 16.83
CA LEU A 109 9.84 2.38 18.28
C LEU A 109 8.48 2.21 18.96
N ILE A 110 7.39 2.72 18.37
CA ILE A 110 6.04 2.66 18.96
C ILE A 110 5.62 1.22 19.32
N PRO A 111 5.66 0.24 18.40
CA PRO A 111 5.38 -1.16 18.75
C PRO A 111 6.48 -1.79 19.62
N LEU A 112 7.73 -1.33 19.54
CA LEU A 112 8.88 -1.95 20.22
C LEU A 112 8.91 -1.67 21.73
N VAL A 113 8.28 -0.58 22.19
CA VAL A 113 8.19 -0.27 23.62
C VAL A 113 7.11 -1.05 24.37
N LEU A 114 6.34 -1.90 23.69
CA LEU A 114 5.24 -2.68 24.28
C LEU A 114 5.69 -3.98 24.99
N GLY A 115 6.88 -3.96 25.60
CA GLY A 115 7.43 -5.09 26.36
C GLY A 115 8.06 -6.21 25.52
N VAL A 116 8.62 -5.84 24.36
CA VAL A 116 9.18 -6.76 23.37
C VAL A 116 10.46 -7.44 23.86
N LYS A 117 10.60 -8.74 23.57
CA LYS A 117 11.78 -9.56 23.84
C LYS A 117 12.41 -10.14 22.57
N GLN A 118 11.67 -10.21 21.47
CA GLN A 118 12.14 -10.67 20.18
C GLN A 118 11.55 -9.78 19.09
N VAL A 119 12.44 -9.27 18.23
CA VAL A 119 12.08 -8.37 17.14
C VAL A 119 12.55 -8.97 15.83
N VAL A 120 11.69 -8.93 14.81
CA VAL A 120 12.07 -9.17 13.41
C VAL A 120 11.75 -7.91 12.64
N LEU A 121 12.76 -7.31 12.01
CA LEU A 121 12.60 -6.19 11.10
C LEU A 121 12.79 -6.72 9.68
N VAL A 122 11.78 -6.55 8.85
CA VAL A 122 11.82 -6.86 7.42
C VAL A 122 11.76 -5.53 6.67
N GLY A 123 12.54 -5.41 5.61
CA GLY A 123 12.63 -4.20 4.83
C GLY A 123 13.78 -4.27 3.84
N ASP A 124 13.80 -3.29 2.95
CA ASP A 124 14.80 -3.14 1.91
C ASP A 124 15.23 -1.69 1.82
N HIS A 125 16.50 -1.43 2.17
CA HIS A 125 17.09 -0.10 2.19
C HIS A 125 17.41 0.42 0.78
N CYS A 126 17.28 -0.42 -0.25
CA CYS A 126 17.35 -0.01 -1.65
C CYS A 126 15.99 0.44 -2.19
N GLN A 127 14.91 0.29 -1.43
CA GLN A 127 13.56 0.75 -1.78
C GLN A 127 13.22 2.08 -1.07
N LEU A 128 11.93 2.45 -1.00
CA LEU A 128 11.54 3.74 -0.42
C LEU A 128 11.88 3.81 1.08
N GLY A 129 12.47 4.93 1.46
CA GLY A 129 12.63 5.34 2.86
C GLY A 129 11.48 6.20 3.37
N PRO A 130 11.53 6.69 4.61
CA PRO A 130 10.48 7.52 5.19
C PRO A 130 10.38 8.89 4.53
N VAL A 131 9.14 9.35 4.31
CA VAL A 131 8.85 10.68 3.74
C VAL A 131 8.97 11.77 4.81
N ILE A 132 10.04 12.57 4.74
CA ILE A 132 10.29 13.68 5.69
C ILE A 132 10.07 15.04 5.03
N MET A 133 8.93 15.68 5.35
CA MET A 133 8.58 17.01 4.81
C MET A 133 9.55 18.11 5.28
N CYS A 134 10.02 18.03 6.52
CA CYS A 134 10.95 19.01 7.08
C CYS A 134 12.39 18.70 6.65
N LYS A 135 12.90 19.42 5.64
CA LYS A 135 14.28 19.27 5.14
C LYS A 135 15.35 19.38 6.23
N LYS A 136 15.13 20.21 7.27
CA LYS A 136 16.05 20.32 8.41
C LYS A 136 16.08 19.02 9.22
N ALA A 137 14.94 18.41 9.50
CA ALA A 137 14.84 17.16 10.24
C ALA A 137 15.41 15.98 9.42
N ALA A 138 15.14 15.94 8.11
CA ALA A 138 15.72 14.94 7.21
C ALA A 138 17.26 14.98 7.26
N ARG A 139 17.84 16.17 7.11
CA ARG A 139 19.31 16.37 7.21
C ARG A 139 19.88 16.09 8.59
N ALA A 140 19.08 16.19 9.64
CA ALA A 140 19.48 15.83 11.00
C ALA A 140 19.44 14.32 11.27
N GLY A 141 19.04 13.50 10.27
CA GLY A 141 19.06 12.04 10.35
C GLY A 141 17.68 11.38 10.50
N LEU A 142 16.57 12.14 10.55
CA LEU A 142 15.22 11.55 10.71
C LEU A 142 14.81 10.70 9.49
N ALA A 143 15.45 10.90 8.35
CA ALA A 143 15.24 10.10 7.15
C ALA A 143 15.87 8.70 7.23
N GLN A 144 16.74 8.44 8.22
CA GLN A 144 17.31 7.12 8.46
C GLN A 144 16.33 6.27 9.28
N SER A 145 15.96 5.11 8.73
CA SER A 145 15.16 4.11 9.42
C SER A 145 15.97 3.38 10.50
N LEU A 146 15.26 2.76 11.45
CA LEU A 146 15.91 1.90 12.45
C LEU A 146 16.67 0.74 11.79
N PHE A 147 16.10 0.17 10.73
CA PHE A 147 16.71 -0.92 9.97
C PHE A 147 18.09 -0.50 9.41
N GLU A 148 18.14 0.62 8.69
CA GLU A 148 19.38 1.15 8.11
C GLU A 148 20.43 1.44 9.17
N ARG A 149 20.02 2.07 10.29
CA ARG A 149 20.93 2.36 11.39
C ARG A 149 21.56 1.08 11.97
N LEU A 150 20.78 0.00 12.14
CA LEU A 150 21.29 -1.28 12.62
C LEU A 150 22.27 -1.93 11.63
N VAL A 151 22.00 -1.83 10.32
CA VAL A 151 22.92 -2.30 9.28
C VAL A 151 24.25 -1.55 9.35
N ILE A 152 24.22 -0.22 9.49
CA ILE A 152 25.42 0.62 9.63
C ILE A 152 26.22 0.26 10.90
N LEU A 153 25.53 -0.11 11.99
CA LEU A 153 26.16 -0.58 13.23
C LEU A 153 26.73 -2.01 13.14
N GLY A 154 26.64 -2.65 11.96
CA GLY A 154 27.24 -3.96 11.70
C GLY A 154 26.29 -5.15 11.89
N VAL A 155 24.99 -4.92 12.13
CA VAL A 155 24.00 -6.00 12.14
C VAL A 155 23.80 -6.47 10.70
N LYS A 156 24.23 -7.70 10.39
CA LYS A 156 24.12 -8.26 9.05
C LYS A 156 22.67 -8.74 8.79
N PRO A 157 21.96 -8.16 7.81
CA PRO A 157 20.62 -8.62 7.46
C PRO A 157 20.70 -9.96 6.72
N PHE A 158 19.69 -10.80 6.89
CA PHE A 158 19.49 -11.96 6.04
C PHE A 158 18.89 -11.50 4.71
N ARG A 159 19.64 -11.64 3.61
CA ARG A 159 19.18 -11.25 2.27
C ARG A 159 18.49 -12.44 1.59
N LEU A 160 17.21 -12.28 1.21
CA LEU A 160 16.53 -13.21 0.31
C LEU A 160 17.01 -12.94 -1.12
N GLN A 161 17.52 -13.95 -1.81
CA GLN A 161 18.23 -13.76 -3.09
C GLN A 161 17.45 -14.18 -4.33
N VAL A 162 16.33 -14.90 -4.18
CA VAL A 162 15.57 -15.44 -5.32
C VAL A 162 14.27 -14.65 -5.48
N GLN A 163 14.11 -13.96 -6.61
CA GLN A 163 12.89 -13.26 -6.96
C GLN A 163 11.93 -14.18 -7.74
N TYR A 164 10.66 -14.17 -7.37
CA TYR A 164 9.60 -14.96 -8.01
C TYR A 164 8.52 -14.09 -8.67
N ARG A 165 8.72 -12.78 -8.76
CA ARG A 165 7.68 -11.84 -9.23
C ARG A 165 7.74 -11.63 -10.73
N MET A 166 8.86 -11.16 -11.25
CA MET A 166 8.94 -10.54 -12.57
C MET A 166 9.64 -11.41 -13.61
N HIS A 167 9.32 -11.18 -14.88
CA HIS A 167 10.03 -11.78 -16.02
C HIS A 167 11.54 -11.49 -15.92
N PRO A 168 12.46 -12.44 -16.24
CA PRO A 168 13.91 -12.25 -16.08
C PRO A 168 14.50 -10.97 -16.72
N CYS A 169 13.93 -10.49 -17.83
CA CYS A 169 14.38 -9.23 -18.45
C CYS A 169 14.04 -7.97 -17.62
N LEU A 170 12.98 -8.03 -16.80
CA LEU A 170 12.56 -6.93 -15.95
C LEU A 170 13.42 -6.83 -14.70
N SER A 171 13.90 -7.98 -14.17
CA SER A 171 14.75 -8.03 -12.98
C SER A 171 16.21 -7.68 -13.26
N GLU A 172 16.66 -7.76 -14.51
CA GLU A 172 18.06 -7.51 -14.90
C GLU A 172 18.55 -6.13 -14.46
N PHE A 173 17.83 -5.05 -14.81
CA PHE A 173 18.23 -3.70 -14.46
C PHE A 173 18.21 -3.46 -12.93
N PRO A 174 17.11 -3.74 -12.19
CA PRO A 174 17.10 -3.58 -10.74
C PRO A 174 18.16 -4.42 -10.02
N SER A 175 18.39 -5.67 -10.46
CA SER A 175 19.43 -6.55 -9.90
C SER A 175 20.81 -5.92 -10.00
N ASN A 176 21.19 -5.48 -11.20
CA ASN A 176 22.51 -4.93 -11.46
C ASN A 176 22.73 -3.56 -10.80
N CYS A 177 21.70 -2.71 -10.77
CA CYS A 177 21.81 -1.34 -10.26
C CYS A 177 21.73 -1.25 -8.73
N PHE A 178 20.92 -2.08 -8.08
CA PHE A 178 20.62 -1.94 -6.65
C PHE A 178 21.09 -3.13 -5.79
N TYR A 179 21.35 -4.29 -6.39
CA TYR A 179 21.67 -5.53 -5.67
C TYR A 179 22.95 -6.21 -6.19
N GLU A 180 23.86 -5.44 -6.79
CA GLU A 180 25.16 -5.90 -7.27
C GLU A 180 25.11 -7.11 -8.23
N GLY A 181 23.98 -7.30 -8.93
CA GLY A 181 23.74 -8.45 -9.81
C GLY A 181 23.47 -9.78 -9.06
N THR A 182 23.24 -9.74 -7.75
CA THR A 182 23.09 -10.95 -6.91
C THR A 182 21.66 -11.51 -6.86
N LEU A 183 20.67 -10.79 -7.41
CA LEU A 183 19.27 -11.24 -7.43
C LEU A 183 19.08 -12.34 -8.50
N GLN A 184 18.69 -13.52 -8.05
CA GLN A 184 18.45 -14.71 -8.87
C GLN A 184 16.98 -14.79 -9.31
N ASN A 185 16.73 -15.37 -10.47
CA ASN A 185 15.37 -15.59 -10.97
C ASN A 185 14.87 -16.98 -10.56
N GLY A 186 13.83 -17.03 -9.73
CA GLY A 186 13.10 -18.26 -9.39
C GLY A 186 11.99 -18.60 -10.37
N VAL A 187 11.83 -17.79 -11.42
CA VAL A 187 10.86 -17.98 -12.50
C VAL A 187 11.55 -17.84 -13.85
N THR A 188 11.06 -18.60 -14.82
CA THR A 188 11.57 -18.64 -16.19
C THR A 188 10.87 -17.63 -17.09
N VAL A 189 11.44 -17.40 -18.28
CA VAL A 189 10.81 -16.61 -19.35
C VAL A 189 9.41 -17.14 -19.66
N ASN A 190 9.28 -18.46 -19.83
CA ASN A 190 8.01 -19.11 -20.22
C ASN A 190 6.93 -18.97 -19.14
N GLU A 191 7.28 -19.04 -17.86
CA GLU A 191 6.34 -18.83 -16.73
C GLU A 191 5.87 -17.38 -16.60
N ARG A 192 6.48 -16.45 -17.35
CA ARG A 192 6.13 -15.03 -17.38
C ARG A 192 5.73 -14.55 -18.79
N GLN A 193 5.44 -15.49 -19.69
CA GLN A 193 4.79 -15.21 -20.96
C GLN A 193 3.28 -15.40 -20.84
N SER A 194 2.52 -14.37 -21.21
CA SER A 194 1.06 -14.43 -21.20
C SER A 194 0.55 -15.16 -22.43
N SER A 195 -0.03 -16.35 -22.26
CA SER A 195 -0.68 -17.08 -23.35
C SER A 195 -1.94 -16.35 -23.82
N GLY A 196 -2.07 -16.13 -25.12
CA GLY A 196 -3.28 -15.54 -25.72
C GLY A 196 -3.40 -14.01 -25.60
N ILE A 197 -2.38 -13.33 -25.08
CA ILE A 197 -2.30 -11.86 -25.09
C ILE A 197 -1.47 -11.41 -26.29
N ASP A 198 -2.13 -10.88 -27.31
CA ASP A 198 -1.47 -10.30 -28.49
C ASP A 198 -1.25 -8.79 -28.28
N PHE A 199 -0.18 -8.45 -27.57
CA PHE A 199 0.26 -7.06 -27.39
C PHE A 199 1.52 -6.80 -28.24
N PRO A 200 1.57 -5.68 -29.00
CA PRO A 200 2.66 -5.40 -29.94
C PRO A 200 3.92 -4.89 -29.22
N TRP A 201 4.60 -5.78 -28.50
CA TRP A 201 5.89 -5.47 -27.88
C TRP A 201 6.93 -5.08 -28.95
N PRO A 202 7.68 -3.96 -28.78
CA PRO A 202 8.67 -3.54 -29.77
C PRO A 202 9.77 -4.57 -30.03
N VAL A 203 10.13 -5.35 -29.00
CA VAL A 203 11.06 -6.47 -29.11
C VAL A 203 10.34 -7.74 -28.66
N PRO A 204 10.17 -8.75 -29.53
CA PRO A 204 9.56 -10.02 -29.15
C PRO A 204 10.26 -10.65 -27.93
N ASN A 205 9.48 -11.26 -27.04
CA ASN A 205 9.94 -11.89 -25.79
C ASN A 205 10.65 -10.95 -24.78
N ARG A 206 10.55 -9.63 -24.96
CA ARG A 206 10.94 -8.63 -23.95
C ARG A 206 9.73 -7.78 -23.60
N PRO A 207 8.95 -8.14 -22.55
CA PRO A 207 7.73 -7.43 -22.16
C PRO A 207 8.02 -6.09 -21.45
N MET A 208 8.80 -5.21 -22.10
CA MET A 208 9.09 -3.86 -21.64
C MET A 208 9.46 -2.95 -22.81
N PHE A 209 9.14 -1.67 -22.66
CA PHE A 209 9.62 -0.62 -23.54
C PHE A 209 9.56 0.72 -22.82
N PHE A 210 10.37 1.69 -23.28
CA PHE A 210 10.26 3.07 -22.85
C PHE A 210 9.58 3.88 -23.96
N TYR A 211 8.38 4.39 -23.71
CA TYR A 211 7.63 5.15 -24.70
C TYR A 211 7.92 6.64 -24.59
N VAL A 212 8.88 7.12 -25.38
CA VAL A 212 9.32 8.52 -25.35
C VAL A 212 8.17 9.46 -25.73
N GLN A 213 7.94 10.48 -24.91
CA GLN A 213 6.95 11.53 -25.14
C GLN A 213 7.56 12.91 -24.88
N MET A 214 7.19 13.89 -25.70
CA MET A 214 7.68 15.27 -25.63
C MET A 214 6.59 16.25 -25.14
N GLY A 215 5.61 15.73 -24.39
CA GLY A 215 4.55 16.54 -23.81
C GLY A 215 5.07 17.44 -22.69
N VAL A 216 4.49 18.63 -22.56
CA VAL A 216 4.89 19.61 -21.55
C VAL A 216 4.14 19.36 -20.24
N GLU A 217 4.85 19.41 -19.12
CA GLU A 217 4.26 19.37 -17.77
C GLU A 217 3.45 20.63 -17.43
N GLU A 218 2.40 20.46 -16.63
CA GLU A 218 1.54 21.52 -16.13
C GLU A 218 1.42 21.42 -14.61
N ILE A 219 1.24 22.56 -13.94
CA ILE A 219 0.85 22.59 -12.53
C ILE A 219 -0.62 22.17 -12.43
N SER A 220 -0.90 21.19 -11.58
CA SER A 220 -2.25 20.71 -11.32
C SER A 220 -3.12 21.75 -10.61
N ALA A 221 -4.44 21.54 -10.59
CA ALA A 221 -5.39 22.44 -9.95
C ALA A 221 -5.15 22.63 -8.43
N SER A 222 -4.43 21.73 -7.76
CA SER A 222 -4.07 21.90 -6.34
C SER A 222 -2.95 22.93 -6.12
N GLY A 223 -2.26 23.35 -7.18
CA GLY A 223 -1.11 24.26 -7.13
C GLY A 223 0.19 23.64 -6.61
N THR A 224 0.16 22.40 -6.14
CA THR A 224 1.28 21.75 -5.43
C THR A 224 1.76 20.44 -6.05
N SER A 225 1.13 20.02 -7.15
CA SER A 225 1.46 18.79 -7.88
C SER A 225 1.51 19.06 -9.39
N TYR A 226 2.05 18.12 -10.15
CA TYR A 226 2.25 18.24 -11.60
C TYR A 226 1.41 17.21 -12.36
N LEU A 227 1.10 17.50 -13.63
CA LEU A 227 0.46 16.58 -14.56
C LEU A 227 1.04 16.77 -15.97
N ASN A 228 0.89 15.75 -16.82
CA ASN A 228 1.27 15.79 -18.22
C ASN A 228 0.15 15.15 -19.06
N ARG A 229 -0.56 15.99 -19.83
CA ARG A 229 -1.74 15.57 -20.59
C ARG A 229 -1.40 14.61 -21.72
N THR A 230 -0.25 14.82 -22.35
CA THR A 230 0.22 13.98 -23.46
C THR A 230 0.54 12.58 -22.95
N GLU A 231 1.24 12.47 -21.81
CA GLU A 231 1.47 11.18 -21.17
C GLU A 231 0.16 10.50 -20.79
N ALA A 232 -0.78 11.21 -20.14
CA ALA A 232 -2.04 10.63 -19.69
C ALA A 232 -2.89 10.09 -20.87
N ALA A 233 -2.90 10.78 -22.01
CA ALA A 233 -3.56 10.32 -23.21
C ALA A 233 -2.94 9.03 -23.76
N ASN A 234 -1.61 8.91 -23.69
CA ASN A 234 -0.92 7.69 -24.12
C ASN A 234 -1.06 6.54 -23.12
N VAL A 235 -1.11 6.83 -21.82
CA VAL A 235 -1.44 5.84 -20.79
C VAL A 235 -2.80 5.21 -21.09
N GLU A 236 -3.82 6.02 -21.38
CA GLU A 236 -5.15 5.52 -21.78
C GLU A 236 -5.07 4.62 -23.03
N LYS A 237 -4.34 5.04 -24.07
CA LYS A 237 -4.17 4.22 -25.29
C LYS A 237 -3.50 2.88 -25.01
N ILE A 238 -2.45 2.85 -24.19
CA ILE A 238 -1.77 1.62 -23.79
C ILE A 238 -2.71 0.71 -23.00
N VAL A 239 -3.40 1.26 -22.00
CA VAL A 239 -4.43 0.55 -21.22
C VAL A 239 -5.49 -0.05 -22.13
N THR A 240 -6.06 0.74 -23.04
CA THR A 240 -7.07 0.29 -24.00
C THR A 240 -6.55 -0.81 -24.91
N THR A 241 -5.27 -0.75 -25.30
CA THR A 241 -4.63 -1.79 -26.10
C THR A 241 -4.52 -3.09 -25.32
N PHE A 242 -4.05 -3.05 -24.06
CA PHE A 242 -4.03 -4.23 -23.19
C PHE A 242 -5.42 -4.87 -23.01
N LEU A 243 -6.45 -4.05 -22.76
CA LEU A 243 -7.82 -4.53 -22.62
C LEU A 243 -8.34 -5.20 -23.91
N ARG A 244 -8.02 -4.64 -25.08
CA ARG A 244 -8.37 -5.24 -26.39
C ARG A 244 -7.60 -6.54 -26.67
N SER A 245 -6.37 -6.65 -26.18
CA SER A 245 -5.55 -7.86 -26.26
C SER A 245 -5.99 -8.95 -25.26
N GLY A 246 -7.04 -8.71 -24.45
CA GLY A 246 -7.61 -9.70 -23.54
C GLY A 246 -7.12 -9.63 -22.10
N VAL A 247 -6.33 -8.60 -21.73
CA VAL A 247 -5.90 -8.40 -20.35
C VAL A 247 -7.08 -7.91 -19.50
N VAL A 248 -7.23 -8.47 -18.30
CA VAL A 248 -8.30 -8.10 -17.36
C VAL A 248 -7.89 -6.81 -16.60
N PRO A 249 -8.81 -5.87 -16.33
CA PRO A 249 -8.49 -4.62 -15.61
C PRO A 249 -7.69 -4.79 -14.32
N SER A 250 -8.01 -5.81 -13.51
CA SER A 250 -7.33 -6.09 -12.24
C SER A 250 -5.84 -6.42 -12.39
N GLN A 251 -5.42 -6.86 -13.57
CA GLN A 251 -4.03 -7.22 -13.92
C GLN A 251 -3.20 -6.00 -14.34
N ILE A 252 -3.82 -4.83 -14.52
CA ILE A 252 -3.16 -3.61 -14.96
C ILE A 252 -3.02 -2.64 -13.78
N GLY A 253 -1.83 -2.07 -13.62
CA GLY A 253 -1.57 -0.96 -12.71
C GLY A 253 -0.93 0.22 -13.43
N VAL A 254 -1.33 1.43 -13.06
CA VAL A 254 -0.70 2.67 -13.50
C VAL A 254 -0.06 3.34 -12.29
N ILE A 255 1.24 3.60 -12.38
CA ILE A 255 2.02 4.24 -11.33
C ILE A 255 2.45 5.63 -11.81
N THR A 256 2.35 6.62 -10.93
CA THR A 256 2.85 7.98 -11.20
C THR A 256 3.30 8.65 -9.90
N PRO A 257 4.44 9.38 -9.87
CA PRO A 257 4.92 10.02 -8.64
C PRO A 257 4.11 11.25 -8.24
N TYR A 258 3.21 11.77 -9.10
CA TYR A 258 2.46 12.99 -8.84
C TYR A 258 0.96 12.73 -8.66
N GLU A 259 0.43 13.18 -7.52
CA GLU A 259 -1.00 13.09 -7.21
C GLU A 259 -1.87 13.82 -8.26
N GLY A 260 -1.38 14.94 -8.80
CA GLY A 260 -2.04 15.66 -9.89
C GLY A 260 -2.22 14.79 -11.14
N GLN A 261 -1.17 14.07 -11.54
CA GLN A 261 -1.21 13.13 -12.65
C GLN A 261 -2.10 11.93 -12.35
N ARG A 262 -2.05 11.37 -11.14
CA ARG A 262 -2.89 10.25 -10.72
C ARG A 262 -4.37 10.58 -10.90
N ALA A 263 -4.80 11.71 -10.34
CA ALA A 263 -6.17 12.19 -10.46
C ALA A 263 -6.54 12.51 -11.92
N TYR A 264 -5.60 13.08 -12.69
CA TYR A 264 -5.83 13.40 -14.10
C TYR A 264 -6.02 12.14 -14.95
N ILE A 265 -5.18 11.12 -14.82
CA ILE A 265 -5.27 9.85 -15.55
C ILE A 265 -6.61 9.16 -15.27
N VAL A 266 -7.03 9.05 -14.01
CA VAL A 266 -8.34 8.44 -13.64
C VAL A 266 -9.50 9.16 -14.33
N ASN A 267 -9.50 10.50 -14.27
CA ASN A 267 -10.54 11.31 -14.90
C ASN A 267 -10.48 11.22 -16.43
N TYR A 268 -9.29 11.17 -17.02
CA TYR A 268 -9.08 11.10 -18.45
C TYR A 268 -9.59 9.78 -19.02
N MET A 269 -9.22 8.64 -18.41
CA MET A 269 -9.68 7.31 -18.83
C MET A 269 -11.21 7.19 -18.73
N SER A 270 -11.82 7.69 -17.65
CA SER A 270 -13.27 7.65 -17.45
C SER A 270 -14.06 8.45 -18.51
N ARG A 271 -13.48 9.55 -19.00
CA ARG A 271 -14.15 10.45 -19.97
C ARG A 271 -13.85 10.13 -21.43
N ASN A 272 -12.62 9.71 -21.74
CA ASN A 272 -12.13 9.58 -23.11
C ASN A 272 -11.86 8.12 -23.52
N GLY A 273 -11.92 7.18 -22.57
CA GLY A 273 -11.71 5.76 -22.85
C GLY A 273 -12.70 5.23 -23.88
N SER A 274 -12.20 4.48 -24.86
CA SER A 274 -13.03 3.93 -25.95
C SER A 274 -13.88 2.71 -25.54
N LEU A 275 -13.61 2.11 -24.38
CA LEU A 275 -14.30 0.93 -23.86
C LEU A 275 -15.31 1.30 -22.76
N ARG A 276 -16.01 0.29 -22.20
CA ARG A 276 -16.95 0.51 -21.09
C ARG A 276 -16.25 1.16 -19.90
N GLN A 277 -16.82 2.23 -19.35
CA GLN A 277 -16.24 2.99 -18.23
C GLN A 277 -15.93 2.13 -16.99
N GLN A 278 -16.70 1.07 -16.75
CA GLN A 278 -16.49 0.15 -15.63
C GLN A 278 -15.10 -0.51 -15.69
N LEU A 279 -14.63 -0.86 -16.89
CA LEU A 279 -13.32 -1.49 -17.08
C LEU A 279 -12.18 -0.56 -16.59
N TYR A 280 -12.25 0.72 -16.92
CA TYR A 280 -11.24 1.69 -16.48
C TYR A 280 -11.30 1.99 -14.98
N LYS A 281 -12.48 1.90 -14.35
CA LYS A 281 -12.65 2.13 -12.91
C LYS A 281 -11.99 1.05 -12.04
N GLU A 282 -11.88 -0.16 -12.57
CA GLU A 282 -11.22 -1.28 -11.90
C GLU A 282 -9.69 -1.23 -12.01
N ILE A 283 -9.17 -0.41 -12.93
CA ILE A 283 -7.73 -0.24 -13.10
C ILE A 283 -7.20 0.62 -11.97
N GLU A 284 -6.16 0.10 -11.35
CA GLU A 284 -5.53 0.77 -10.23
C GLU A 284 -4.57 1.86 -10.70
N VAL A 285 -4.82 3.10 -10.29
CA VAL A 285 -3.94 4.25 -10.54
C VAL A 285 -3.47 4.83 -9.21
N ALA A 286 -2.18 4.70 -8.92
CA ALA A 286 -1.63 5.00 -7.59
C ALA A 286 -0.26 5.67 -7.65
N SER A 287 0.17 6.25 -6.53
CA SER A 287 1.55 6.73 -6.38
C SER A 287 2.52 5.58 -6.18
N VAL A 288 3.81 5.82 -6.43
CA VAL A 288 4.88 4.84 -6.16
C VAL A 288 4.82 4.38 -4.70
N ASP A 289 4.67 5.31 -3.76
CA ASP A 289 4.58 5.03 -2.31
C ASP A 289 3.41 4.09 -1.99
N SER A 290 2.24 4.35 -2.59
CA SER A 290 1.07 3.50 -2.35
C SER A 290 1.19 2.12 -3.00
N PHE A 291 2.01 1.95 -4.04
CA PHE A 291 2.18 0.68 -4.76
C PHE A 291 3.20 -0.26 -4.13
N GLN A 292 3.97 0.19 -3.12
CA GLN A 292 4.96 -0.65 -2.46
C GLN A 292 4.33 -1.90 -1.82
N GLY A 293 5.04 -3.02 -1.92
CA GLY A 293 4.55 -4.33 -1.48
C GLY A 293 3.50 -4.97 -2.38
N ARG A 294 3.00 -4.26 -3.42
CA ARG A 294 1.96 -4.74 -4.32
C ARG A 294 2.53 -5.08 -5.70
N GLU A 295 1.76 -5.85 -6.47
CA GLU A 295 2.15 -6.32 -7.80
C GLU A 295 0.96 -6.37 -8.75
N LYS A 296 1.27 -6.31 -10.04
CA LYS A 296 0.36 -6.46 -11.18
C LYS A 296 1.10 -7.17 -12.29
N ASP A 297 0.35 -7.80 -13.19
CA ASP A 297 0.93 -8.45 -14.36
C ASP A 297 1.50 -7.42 -15.34
N TYR A 298 0.83 -6.27 -15.48
CA TYR A 298 1.27 -5.17 -16.33
C TYR A 298 1.29 -3.85 -15.56
N ILE A 299 2.43 -3.15 -15.62
CA ILE A 299 2.63 -1.84 -15.02
C ILE A 299 2.91 -0.81 -16.11
N ILE A 300 2.23 0.33 -16.02
CA ILE A 300 2.51 1.52 -16.82
C ILE A 300 3.01 2.60 -15.86
N LEU A 301 4.24 3.08 -16.06
CA LEU A 301 4.81 4.18 -15.30
C LEU A 301 4.67 5.48 -16.10
N SER A 302 4.00 6.49 -15.54
CA SER A 302 3.97 7.86 -16.07
C SER A 302 4.97 8.72 -15.28
N CYS A 303 5.96 9.27 -15.98
CA CYS A 303 7.08 10.01 -15.38
C CYS A 303 6.74 11.49 -15.16
N VAL A 304 5.82 12.04 -15.96
CA VAL A 304 5.24 13.40 -15.89
C VAL A 304 6.20 14.52 -16.27
N ARG A 305 7.36 14.57 -15.63
CA ARG A 305 8.29 15.71 -15.71
C ARG A 305 8.95 15.79 -17.08
N SER A 306 9.04 17.01 -17.59
CA SER A 306 9.54 17.30 -18.94
C SER A 306 10.39 18.58 -18.99
N ASN A 307 11.04 18.96 -17.87
CA ASN A 307 11.90 20.14 -17.79
C ASN A 307 13.33 19.80 -17.34
N GLU A 308 14.27 20.67 -17.72
CA GLU A 308 15.72 20.49 -17.46
C GLU A 308 16.14 20.82 -16.01
N HIS A 309 15.26 21.41 -15.20
CA HIS A 309 15.59 21.91 -13.87
C HIS A 309 14.89 21.10 -12.78
N GLN A 310 15.62 20.19 -12.15
CA GLN A 310 15.22 19.46 -10.94
C GLN A 310 16.14 19.79 -9.77
#